data_AF-A0A940R9J1-F1
#
_entry.id   AF-A0A940R9J1-F1
#
_cell.length_a   1.000
_cell.length_b   1.000
_cell.length_c   1.000
_cell.angle_alpha   90.00
_cell.angle_beta   90.00
_cell.angle_gamma   90.00
#
_symmetry.space_group_name_H-M   'P 1'
#
loop_
_entity.id
_entity.type
_entity.pdbx_description
1 polymer ?
#
loop_
_entity_poly.entity_id
_entity_poly.type
_entity_poly.pdbx_seq_one_letter_code
_entity_poly.pdbx_strand_id
1 'polypeptide(L)'
;MSQYDVPGLYSFLLHTPEAGLRKMFVDPKNFTEVHFNLMMKVVRACDEAKFTEHFEKQDFPKIKMGPADVKIKEKFWGEAMNVWNSRGLLTPAVATKAA
;
A
#
# COMPACT_ATOMS: atom_id res chain seq x y z
N MET A 1 14.80 -5.25 -7.42
CA MET A 1 13.91 -4.90 -8.53
C MET A 1 12.55 -5.44 -8.17
N SER A 2 11.66 -4.58 -7.66
CA SER A 2 10.27 -4.94 -7.40
C SER A 2 9.62 -5.50 -8.66
N GLN A 3 8.84 -6.57 -8.48
CA GLN A 3 8.02 -7.17 -9.54
C GLN A 3 6.94 -6.18 -10.05
N TYR A 4 6.60 -5.18 -9.26
CA TYR A 4 5.50 -4.25 -9.50
C TYR A 4 6.00 -2.81 -9.67
N ASP A 5 5.22 -2.01 -10.40
CA ASP A 5 5.39 -0.54 -10.45
C ASP A 5 4.91 0.09 -9.13
N VAL A 6 5.74 -0.06 -8.10
CA VAL A 6 5.50 0.50 -6.77
C VAL A 6 5.46 2.03 -6.77
N PRO A 7 6.29 2.76 -7.56
CA PRO A 7 6.13 4.19 -7.76
C PRO A 7 4.73 4.60 -8.24
N GLY A 8 4.21 3.93 -9.27
CA GLY A 8 2.85 4.16 -9.76
C GLY A 8 1.77 3.90 -8.70
N LEU A 9 1.92 2.81 -7.92
CA LEU A 9 1.05 2.52 -6.79
C LEU A 9 1.09 3.64 -5.74
N TYR A 10 2.28 4.09 -5.34
CA TYR A 10 2.43 5.16 -4.36
C TYR A 10 1.77 6.45 -4.83
N SER A 11 2.02 6.85 -6.08
CA SER A 11 1.42 8.04 -6.70
C SER A 11 -0.11 7.96 -6.69
N PHE A 12 -0.69 6.80 -7.05
CA PHE A 12 -2.13 6.58 -6.97
C PHE A 12 -2.66 6.71 -5.53
N LEU A 13 -2.01 6.07 -4.55
CA LEU A 13 -2.43 6.11 -3.15
C LEU A 13 -2.29 7.51 -2.52
N LEU A 14 -1.30 8.29 -2.96
CA LEU A 14 -1.04 9.63 -2.44
C LEU A 14 -2.02 10.67 -3.02
N HIS A 15 -2.29 10.60 -4.33
CA HIS A 15 -3.05 11.62 -5.04
C HIS A 15 -4.55 11.33 -5.15
N THR A 16 -4.98 10.08 -4.92
CA THR A 16 -6.40 9.75 -4.93
C THR A 16 -7.05 10.21 -3.62
N PRO A 17 -8.21 10.90 -3.66
CA PRO A 17 -8.91 11.31 -2.45
C PRO A 17 -9.23 10.13 -1.52
N GLU A 18 -9.01 10.30 -0.21
CA GLU A 18 -9.21 9.24 0.79
C GLU A 18 -10.64 8.67 0.75
N ALA A 19 -11.65 9.51 0.50
CA ALA A 19 -13.03 9.04 0.38
C ALA A 19 -13.23 8.06 -0.79
N GLY A 20 -12.50 8.26 -1.89
CA GLY A 20 -12.47 7.34 -3.03
C GLY A 20 -11.72 6.06 -2.71
N LEU A 21 -10.52 6.17 -2.14
CA LEU A 21 -9.71 5.02 -1.74
C LEU A 21 -10.43 4.15 -0.70
N ARG A 22 -11.12 4.78 0.25
CA ARG A 22 -11.90 4.08 1.27
C ARG A 22 -13.01 3.25 0.65
N LYS A 23 -13.76 3.80 -0.31
CA LYS A 23 -14.80 3.06 -1.06
C LYS A 23 -14.21 1.92 -1.91
N MET A 24 -12.99 2.09 -2.39
CA MET A 24 -12.31 1.12 -3.26
C MET A 24 -11.72 -0.06 -2.49
N PHE A 25 -11.16 0.20 -1.31
CA PHE A 25 -10.43 -0.80 -0.54
C PHE A 25 -11.18 -1.35 0.64
N VAL A 26 -11.94 -0.53 1.38
CA VAL A 26 -12.52 -0.99 2.65
C VAL A 26 -13.57 -2.06 2.40
N ASP A 27 -13.26 -3.27 2.84
CA ASP A 27 -14.11 -4.44 2.82
C ASP A 27 -14.06 -5.09 4.22
N PRO A 28 -15.22 -5.33 4.87
CA PRO A 28 -15.28 -5.92 6.20
C PRO A 28 -14.56 -7.26 6.35
N LYS A 29 -14.37 -8.02 5.26
CA LYS A 29 -13.77 -9.35 5.26
C LYS A 29 -12.28 -9.33 4.94
N ASN A 30 -11.85 -8.48 4.00
CA ASN A 30 -10.51 -8.59 3.40
C ASN A 30 -9.60 -7.39 3.68
N PHE A 31 -10.16 -6.20 3.92
CA PHE A 31 -9.36 -4.99 4.14
C PHE A 31 -10.16 -4.01 4.97
N THR A 32 -10.10 -4.17 6.28
CA THR A 32 -10.91 -3.36 7.20
C THR A 32 -10.44 -1.91 7.26
N GLU A 33 -11.24 -1.07 7.92
CA GLU A 33 -10.89 0.32 8.24
C GLU A 33 -9.52 0.47 8.92
N VAL A 34 -9.09 -0.52 9.72
CA VAL A 34 -7.76 -0.53 10.36
C VAL A 34 -6.64 -0.64 9.33
N HIS A 35 -6.81 -1.50 8.31
CA HIS A 35 -5.85 -1.65 7.21
C HIS A 35 -5.75 -0.35 6.41
N PHE A 36 -6.90 0.25 6.09
CA PHE A 36 -6.95 1.52 5.38
C PHE A 36 -6.22 2.64 6.14
N ASN A 37 -6.48 2.77 7.44
CA ASN A 37 -5.83 3.78 8.26
C ASN A 37 -4.32 3.55 8.39
N LEU A 38 -3.88 2.30 8.53
CA LEU A 38 -2.45 1.95 8.55
C LEU A 38 -1.78 2.25 7.20
N MET A 39 -2.42 1.90 6.08
CA MET A 39 -1.94 2.22 4.74
C MET A 39 -1.74 3.74 4.56
N MET A 40 -2.75 4.55 4.92
CA MET A 40 -2.64 6.00 4.80
C MET A 40 -1.55 6.59 5.71
N LYS A 41 -1.32 6.01 6.90
CA LYS A 41 -0.19 6.39 7.77
C LYS A 41 1.15 6.13 7.09
N VAL A 42 1.32 4.97 6.45
CA VAL A 42 2.55 4.61 5.72
C VAL A 42 2.77 5.57 4.57
N VAL A 43 1.79 5.73 3.68
CA VAL A 43 1.88 6.60 2.48
C VAL A 43 2.22 8.05 2.84
N ARG A 44 1.68 8.56 3.96
CA ARG A 44 1.95 9.94 4.42
C ARG A 44 3.27 10.11 5.17
N ALA A 45 3.85 9.03 5.68
CA ALA A 45 5.05 9.09 6.51
C ALA A 45 6.35 8.99 5.71
N CYS A 46 6.28 8.62 4.43
CA CYS A 46 7.44 8.47 3.58
C CYS A 46 7.22 9.04 2.18
N ASP A 47 8.32 9.32 1.50
CA ASP A 47 8.36 9.63 0.08
C ASP A 47 8.27 8.33 -0.76
N GLU A 48 8.14 8.47 -2.08
CA GLU A 48 8.02 7.35 -3.02
C GLU A 48 9.16 6.33 -2.91
N ALA A 49 10.39 6.82 -2.77
CA ALA A 49 11.59 5.97 -2.71
C ALA A 49 11.58 5.11 -1.44
N LYS A 50 11.29 5.73 -0.29
CA LYS A 50 11.15 5.01 0.99
C LYS A 50 9.93 4.11 1.01
N PHE A 51 8.81 4.52 0.40
CA PHE A 51 7.64 3.65 0.28
C PHE A 51 7.98 2.38 -0.48
N THR A 52 8.73 2.51 -1.58
CA THR A 52 9.20 1.38 -2.39
C THR A 52 10.10 0.47 -1.57
N GLU A 53 11.04 1.04 -0.81
CA GLU A 53 11.90 0.27 0.10
C GLU A 53 11.08 -0.50 1.15
N HIS A 54 10.10 0.16 1.77
CA HIS A 54 9.24 -0.46 2.79
C HIS A 54 8.33 -1.54 2.23
N PHE A 55 7.81 -1.33 1.02
CA PHE A 55 7.03 -2.31 0.29
C PHE A 55 7.87 -3.56 -0.03
N GLU A 56 9.09 -3.39 -0.55
CA GLU A 56 9.99 -4.50 -0.90
C GLU A 56 10.44 -5.30 0.34
N LYS A 57 10.75 -4.60 1.44
CA LYS A 57 11.18 -5.24 2.70
C LYS A 57 10.01 -5.75 3.54
N GLN A 58 8.79 -5.36 3.20
CA GLN A 58 7.59 -5.60 4.01
C GLN A 58 7.75 -5.11 5.46
N ASP A 59 8.51 -4.03 5.64
CA ASP A 59 8.67 -3.34 6.92
C ASP A 59 7.87 -2.03 6.93
N PHE A 60 8.03 -1.20 7.95
CA PHE A 60 7.23 0.02 8.09
C PHE A 60 8.14 1.23 8.29
N PRO A 61 7.75 2.40 7.74
CA PRO A 61 8.38 3.66 8.10
C PRO A 61 8.21 3.92 9.61
N LYS A 62 8.95 4.91 10.11
CA LYS A 62 8.84 5.34 11.51
C LYS A 62 7.49 6.01 11.78
N ILE A 63 6.46 5.21 12.04
CA ILE A 63 5.08 5.64 12.31
C ILE A 63 4.62 5.21 13.70
N LYS A 64 3.74 6.01 14.30
CA LYS A 64 3.08 5.65 15.56
C LYS A 64 1.95 4.65 15.29
N MET A 65 2.22 3.39 15.60
CA MET A 65 1.22 2.31 15.55
C MET A 65 0.40 2.27 16.84
N GLY A 66 -0.92 2.22 16.69
CA GLY A 66 -1.84 1.96 17.79
C GLY A 66 -2.02 0.46 18.04
N PRO A 67 -2.75 0.07 19.11
CA PRO A 67 -2.99 -1.34 19.43
C PRO A 67 -3.67 -2.14 18.31
N ALA A 68 -4.53 -1.50 17.51
CA ALA A 68 -5.19 -2.13 16.36
C ALA A 68 -4.22 -2.38 15.20
N ASP A 69 -3.34 -1.41 14.91
CA ASP A 69 -2.30 -1.53 13.88
C ASP A 69 -1.33 -2.66 14.21
N VAL A 70 -0.91 -2.75 15.49
CA VAL A 70 0.03 -3.78 15.96
C VAL A 70 -0.54 -5.20 15.78
N LYS A 71 -1.86 -5.38 15.89
CA LYS A 71 -2.51 -6.68 15.67
C LYS A 71 -2.47 -7.14 14.22
N ILE A 72 -2.45 -6.21 13.27
CA ILE A 72 -2.48 -6.51 11.83
C ILE A 72 -1.12 -6.36 11.15
N LYS A 73 -0.13 -5.71 11.79
CA LYS A 73 1.16 -5.34 11.18
C LYS A 73 1.87 -6.50 10.47
N GLU A 74 1.78 -7.71 11.02
CA GLU A 74 2.49 -8.90 10.49
C GLU A 74 1.85 -9.45 9.21
N LYS A 75 0.57 -9.15 8.99
CA LYS A 75 -0.20 -9.62 7.82
C LYS A 75 -0.53 -8.49 6.84
N PHE A 76 -0.39 -7.24 7.29
CA PHE A 76 -0.81 -6.05 6.56
C PHE A 76 -0.30 -6.04 5.12
N TRP A 77 1.01 -6.21 4.88
CA TRP A 77 1.57 -6.15 3.54
C TRP A 77 1.01 -7.24 2.63
N GLY A 78 0.90 -8.48 3.12
CA GLY A 78 0.31 -9.59 2.35
C GLY A 78 -1.16 -9.33 2.00
N GLU A 79 -1.95 -8.86 2.96
CA GLU A 79 -3.37 -8.55 2.76
C GLU A 79 -3.56 -7.33 1.84
N ALA A 80 -2.74 -6.29 1.99
CA ALA A 80 -2.74 -5.11 1.14
C ALA A 80 -2.37 -5.46 -0.30
N MET A 81 -1.32 -6.27 -0.52
CA MET A 81 -0.92 -6.73 -1.85
C MET A 81 -2.03 -7.57 -2.50
N ASN A 82 -2.68 -8.46 -1.77
CA ASN A 82 -3.82 -9.23 -2.29
C ASN A 82 -4.96 -8.31 -2.77
N VAL A 83 -5.27 -7.27 -1.99
CA VAL A 83 -6.32 -6.30 -2.33
C VAL A 83 -5.90 -5.46 -3.53
N TRP A 84 -4.70 -4.88 -3.52
CA TRP A 84 -4.18 -4.10 -4.65
C TRP A 84 -4.12 -4.92 -5.93
N ASN A 85 -3.73 -6.19 -5.86
CA ASN A 85 -3.75 -7.11 -6.99
C ASN A 85 -5.19 -7.35 -7.49
N SER A 86 -6.13 -7.66 -6.60
CA SER A 86 -7.55 -7.88 -6.96
C SER A 86 -8.23 -6.64 -7.56
N ARG A 87 -7.71 -5.45 -7.30
CA ARG A 87 -8.18 -4.16 -7.82
C ARG A 87 -7.42 -3.70 -9.06
N GLY A 88 -6.46 -4.49 -9.55
CA GLY A 88 -5.65 -4.18 -10.73
C GLY A 88 -4.63 -3.04 -10.53
N LEU A 89 -4.24 -2.77 -9.28
CA LEU A 89 -3.29 -1.70 -8.95
C LEU A 89 -1.83 -2.16 -8.92
N LEU A 90 -1.59 -3.46 -8.75
CA LEU A 90 -0.25 -4.02 -8.89
C LEU A 90 0.06 -4.29 -10.36
N THR A 91 0.46 -3.24 -11.06
CA THR A 91 0.94 -3.35 -12.44
C THR A 91 2.37 -3.91 -12.46
N PRO A 92 2.73 -4.75 -13.46
CA PRO A 92 4.10 -5.20 -13.59
C PRO A 92 5.05 -4.02 -13.75
N ALA A 93 6.25 -4.10 -13.16
CA ALA A 93 7.35 -3.19 -13.47
C ALA A 93 7.85 -3.50 -14.89
N VAL A 94 7.09 -3.14 -15.92
CA VAL A 94 7.55 -3.31 -17.30
C VAL A 94 8.73 -2.37 -17.46
N ALA A 95 9.94 -2.91 -17.63
CA ALA A 95 11.04 -2.15 -18.18
C ALA A 95 10.56 -1.68 -19.55
N THR A 96 10.30 -0.38 -19.72
CA THR A 96 10.02 0.22 -21.01
C THR A 96 11.16 -0.14 -21.95
N LYS A 97 11.04 -1.25 -22.68
CA LYS A 97 11.76 -1.43 -23.92
C LYS A 97 11.11 -0.44 -24.87
N ALA A 98 11.72 0.74 -24.96
CA ALA A 98 11.53 1.61 -26.09
C ALA A 98 11.66 0.75 -27.35
N ALA A 99 10.57 0.68 -28.13
CA ALA A 99 10.60 0.15 -29.49
C ALA A 99 11.26 1.16 -30.42
#